data_AF-A0A952H9C5-F1
#
_entry.id   AF-A0A952H9C5-F1
#
_cell.length_a   1.000
_cell.length_b   1.000
_cell.length_c   1.000
_cell.angle_alpha   90.00
_cell.angle_beta   90.00
_cell.angle_gamma   90.00
#
_symmetry.space_group_name_H-M   'P 1'
#
loop_
_entity.id
_entity.type
_entity.pdbx_description
1 polymer ?
#
loop_
_entity_poly.entity_id
_entity_poly.type
_entity_poly.pdbx_seq_one_letter_code
_entity_poly.pdbx_strand_id
1 'polypeptide(L)'
;MAVNEDPIVKSAARWFWWIAGLSLVNAVMFHAGSETNFVLGLAMTTLASVMFAQLMPVAIALTAVTVGFYFAMGLYAQRGKLWAFYAGLAVYIVDALIYLKFEDWMSVGFHALAIFFIFRGLLRVRELERMPAAEGA
;
A
#
# COMPACT_ATOMS: atom_id res chain seq x y z
N MET A 1 -7.63 2.76 25.10
CA MET A 1 -7.89 1.82 23.98
C MET A 1 -6.55 1.33 23.48
N ALA A 2 -6.35 0.03 23.28
CA ALA A 2 -5.09 -0.47 22.75
C ALA A 2 -4.91 -0.03 21.28
N VAL A 3 -3.69 0.31 20.85
CA VAL A 3 -3.39 0.84 19.51
C VAL A 3 -3.91 -0.05 18.39
N ASN A 4 -3.87 -1.37 18.60
CA ASN A 4 -4.37 -2.39 17.67
C ASN A 4 -5.89 -2.47 17.59
N GLU A 5 -6.62 -1.82 18.50
CA GLU A 5 -8.09 -1.73 18.47
C GLU A 5 -8.61 -0.37 18.02
N ASP A 6 -7.73 0.63 17.86
CA ASP A 6 -8.16 1.95 17.40
C ASP A 6 -8.71 1.89 15.96
N PRO A 7 -9.94 2.34 15.71
CA PRO A 7 -10.60 2.19 14.41
C PRO A 7 -9.91 2.99 13.30
N ILE A 8 -9.28 4.13 13.64
CA ILE A 8 -8.54 4.95 12.67
C ILE A 8 -7.27 4.22 12.26
N VAL A 9 -6.54 3.64 13.22
CA VAL A 9 -5.34 2.83 12.95
C VAL A 9 -5.68 1.61 12.11
N LYS A 10 -6.75 0.88 12.45
CA LYS A 10 -7.21 -0.29 11.67
C LYS A 10 -7.63 0.08 10.25
N SER A 11 -8.41 1.16 10.09
CA SER A 11 -8.84 1.63 8.76
C SER A 11 -7.63 2.02 7.91
N ALA A 12 -6.69 2.79 8.47
CA ALA A 12 -5.47 3.20 7.79
C ALA A 12 -4.59 2.01 7.39
N ALA A 13 -4.36 1.06 8.30
CA ALA A 13 -3.53 -0.11 8.02
C ALA A 13 -4.12 -1.02 6.91
N ARG A 14 -5.45 -1.10 6.80
CA ARG A 14 -6.13 -1.86 5.75
C ARG A 14 -5.94 -1.28 4.35
N TRP A 15 -5.56 -0.01 4.22
CA TRP A 15 -5.22 0.56 2.91
C TRP A 15 -4.04 -0.17 2.25
N PHE A 16 -3.06 -0.65 3.03
CA PHE A 16 -1.98 -1.47 2.48
C PHE A 16 -2.49 -2.78 1.86
N TRP A 17 -3.57 -3.36 2.39
CA TRP A 17 -4.20 -4.55 1.82
C TRP A 17 -5.06 -4.25 0.60
N TRP A 18 -5.75 -3.10 0.59
CA TRP A 18 -6.42 -2.63 -0.62
C TRP A 18 -5.42 -2.43 -1.75
N ILE A 19 -4.28 -1.78 -1.48
CA ILE A 19 -3.18 -1.59 -2.45
C ILE A 19 -2.70 -2.96 -2.95
N ALA A 20 -2.39 -3.90 -2.05
CA ALA A 20 -1.92 -5.23 -2.42
C ALA A 20 -2.94 -6.01 -3.28
N GLY A 21 -4.21 -6.00 -2.86
CA GLY A 21 -5.29 -6.72 -3.54
C GLY A 21 -5.60 -6.16 -4.93
N LEU A 22 -5.72 -4.84 -5.06
CA LEU A 22 -6.01 -4.19 -6.33
C LEU A 22 -4.84 -4.31 -7.32
N SER A 23 -3.59 -4.30 -6.82
CA SER A 23 -2.41 -4.57 -7.64
C SER A 23 -2.38 -6.01 -8.17
N LEU A 24 -2.77 -6.98 -7.34
CA LEU A 24 -2.89 -8.38 -7.77
C LEU A 24 -3.97 -8.54 -8.85
N VAL A 25 -5.12 -7.88 -8.68
CA VAL A 25 -6.19 -7.88 -9.70
C VAL A 25 -5.67 -7.35 -11.04
N ASN A 26 -4.94 -6.23 -11.03
CA ASN A 26 -4.34 -5.68 -12.26
C ASN A 26 -3.33 -6.62 -12.91
N ALA A 27 -2.45 -7.26 -12.14
CA ALA A 27 -1.51 -8.22 -12.69
C ALA A 27 -2.23 -9.43 -13.33
N VAL A 28 -3.28 -9.95 -12.69
CA VAL A 28 -4.10 -11.04 -13.25
C VAL A 28 -4.78 -10.60 -14.55
N MET A 29 -5.39 -9.41 -14.57
CA MET A 29 -6.05 -8.87 -15.76
C MET A 29 -5.07 -8.73 -16.94
N PHE A 30 -3.87 -8.19 -16.68
CA PHE A 30 -2.82 -8.06 -17.69
C PHE A 30 -2.45 -9.43 -18.28
N HIS A 31 -2.20 -10.43 -17.44
CA HIS A 31 -1.84 -11.78 -17.90
C HIS A 31 -3.00 -12.55 -18.54
N ALA A 32 -4.25 -12.15 -18.26
CA ALA A 32 -5.44 -12.65 -18.94
C ALA A 32 -5.68 -12.00 -20.32
N GLY A 33 -4.80 -11.09 -20.76
CA GLY A 33 -4.90 -10.40 -22.05
C GLY A 33 -5.87 -9.22 -22.03
N SER A 34 -6.21 -8.69 -20.86
CA SER A 34 -7.05 -7.49 -20.76
C SER A 34 -6.27 -6.25 -21.20
N GLU A 35 -6.88 -5.42 -22.05
CA GLU A 35 -6.34 -4.11 -22.43
C GLU A 35 -6.71 -3.02 -21.41
N THR A 36 -7.57 -3.34 -20.43
CA THR A 36 -7.95 -2.40 -19.37
C THR A 36 -7.13 -2.67 -18.12
N ASN A 37 -6.79 -1.59 -17.42
CA ASN A 37 -6.18 -1.64 -16.11
C ASN A 37 -7.07 -0.85 -15.14
N PHE A 38 -7.25 -1.35 -13.92
CA PHE A 38 -7.79 -0.50 -12.87
C PHE A 38 -6.78 0.61 -12.57
N VAL A 39 -7.31 1.82 -12.41
CA VAL A 39 -6.62 3.00 -11.87
C VAL A 39 -5.90 2.69 -10.54
N LEU A 40 -6.37 1.67 -9.81
CA LEU A 40 -6.02 1.42 -8.42
C LEU A 40 -4.85 0.43 -8.23
N GLY A 41 -3.95 0.31 -9.20
CA GLY A 41 -2.77 -0.55 -9.14
C GLY A 41 -1.50 0.16 -8.67
N LEU A 42 -0.49 -0.64 -8.31
CA LEU A 42 0.88 -0.15 -8.14
C LEU A 42 1.60 -0.06 -9.50
N ALA A 43 2.22 1.08 -9.76
CA ALA A 43 3.03 1.28 -10.97
C ALA A 43 4.14 0.23 -11.07
N MET A 44 4.79 -0.12 -9.97
CA MET A 44 5.84 -1.14 -9.94
C MET A 44 5.34 -2.50 -10.43
N THR A 45 4.13 -2.92 -10.07
CA THR A 45 3.57 -4.20 -10.54
C THR A 45 3.25 -4.16 -12.03
N THR A 46 2.68 -3.05 -12.52
CA THR A 46 2.44 -2.86 -13.96
C THR A 46 3.74 -2.84 -14.75
N LEU A 47 4.76 -2.12 -14.27
CA LEU A 47 6.08 -2.08 -14.89
C LEU A 47 6.73 -3.47 -14.93
N ALA A 48 6.61 -4.27 -13.86
CA ALA A 48 7.13 -5.63 -13.85
C ALA A 48 6.44 -6.51 -14.91
N SER A 49 5.11 -6.44 -14.99
CA SER A 49 4.33 -7.19 -15.99
C SER A 49 4.68 -6.79 -17.43
N VAL A 50 4.86 -5.49 -17.70
CA VAL A 50 5.20 -5.00 -19.04
C VAL A 50 6.65 -5.28 -19.41
N MET A 51 7.62 -4.92 -18.56
CA MET A 51 9.06 -5.07 -18.88
C MET A 51 9.50 -6.53 -18.98
N PHE A 52 8.88 -7.42 -18.21
CA PHE A 52 9.20 -8.84 -18.18
C PHE A 52 8.11 -9.70 -18.81
N ALA A 53 7.32 -9.16 -19.74
CA ALA A 53 6.22 -9.89 -20.40
C ALA A 53 6.69 -11.20 -21.08
N GLN A 54 7.92 -11.22 -21.60
CA GLN A 54 8.55 -12.40 -22.22
C GLN A 54 9.23 -13.34 -21.21
N LEU A 55 9.38 -12.90 -19.95
CA LEU A 55 9.99 -13.65 -18.86
C LEU A 55 8.98 -13.78 -17.71
N MET A 56 7.84 -14.42 -18.01
CA MET A 56 6.69 -14.52 -17.10
C MET A 56 7.04 -14.92 -15.65
N PRO A 57 7.96 -15.89 -15.37
CA PRO A 57 8.34 -16.20 -14.00
C PRO A 57 8.93 -15.00 -13.23
N VAL A 58 9.69 -14.13 -13.91
CA VAL A 58 10.28 -12.93 -13.31
C VAL A 58 9.20 -11.89 -13.03
N ALA A 59 8.29 -11.65 -13.97
CA ALA A 59 7.17 -10.73 -13.79
C ALA A 59 6.30 -11.14 -12.58
N ILE A 60 5.96 -12.43 -12.48
CA ILE A 60 5.17 -12.98 -11.38
C ILE A 60 5.93 -12.87 -10.06
N ALA A 61 7.23 -13.19 -10.03
CA ALA A 61 8.04 -13.10 -8.81
C ALA A 61 8.09 -11.66 -8.27
N LEU A 62 8.34 -10.67 -9.12
CA LEU A 62 8.39 -9.25 -8.72
C LEU A 62 7.01 -8.75 -8.25
N THR A 63 5.94 -9.19 -8.92
CA THR A 63 4.57 -8.90 -8.50
C THR A 63 4.29 -9.49 -7.12
N ALA A 64 4.64 -10.77 -6.90
CA ALA A 64 4.44 -11.46 -5.63
C ALA A 64 5.24 -10.81 -4.49
N VAL A 65 6.48 -10.40 -4.73
CA VAL A 65 7.31 -9.68 -3.75
C VAL A 65 6.65 -8.36 -3.37
N THR A 66 6.17 -7.59 -4.35
CA THR A 66 5.55 -6.28 -4.11
C THR A 66 4.22 -6.42 -3.35
N VAL A 67 3.35 -7.35 -3.77
CA VAL A 67 2.09 -7.65 -3.08
C VAL A 67 2.35 -8.16 -1.66
N GLY A 68 3.31 -9.07 -1.50
CA GLY A 68 3.71 -9.62 -0.21
C GLY A 68 4.25 -8.55 0.74
N PHE A 69 5.03 -7.60 0.24
CA PHE A 69 5.51 -6.46 1.00
C PHE A 69 4.35 -5.64 1.58
N TYR A 70 3.40 -5.20 0.75
CA TYR A 70 2.26 -4.41 1.22
C TYR A 70 1.34 -5.20 2.13
N PHE A 71 1.15 -6.50 1.86
CA PHE A 71 0.42 -7.38 2.77
C PHE A 71 1.06 -7.43 4.16
N ALA A 72 2.39 -7.59 4.22
CA ALA A 72 3.16 -7.58 5.47
C ALA A 72 3.08 -6.21 6.17
N MET A 73 3.17 -5.09 5.44
CA MET A 73 3.01 -3.76 6.02
C MET A 73 1.64 -3.61 6.67
N GLY A 74 0.57 -4.04 6.01
CA GLY A 74 -0.78 -4.03 6.60
C GLY A 74 -0.89 -4.88 7.87
N LEU A 75 -0.25 -6.06 7.91
CA LEU A 75 -0.21 -6.92 9.11
C LEU A 75 0.50 -6.25 10.28
N TYR A 76 1.66 -5.63 10.07
CA TYR A 76 2.40 -4.95 11.14
C TYR A 76 1.78 -3.61 11.53
N ALA A 77 1.21 -2.88 10.57
CA ALA A 77 0.50 -1.63 10.81
C ALA A 77 -0.76 -1.85 11.65
N GLN A 78 -1.51 -2.94 11.45
CA GLN A 78 -2.66 -3.28 12.32
C GLN A 78 -2.24 -3.62 13.76
N ARG A 79 -0.97 -3.96 13.99
CA ARG A 79 -0.39 -4.14 15.33
C ARG A 79 0.18 -2.84 15.90
N GLY A 80 -0.11 -1.69 15.27
CA GLY A 80 0.38 -0.38 15.70
C GLY A 80 1.87 -0.16 15.48
N LYS A 81 2.55 -0.96 14.65
CA LYS A 81 3.99 -0.81 14.44
C LYS A 81 4.27 0.37 13.51
N LEU A 82 4.77 1.48 14.06
CA LEU A 82 5.09 2.70 13.30
C LEU A 82 6.01 2.47 12.10
N TRP A 83 7.01 1.58 12.23
CA TRP A 83 7.95 1.31 11.15
C TRP A 83 7.25 0.80 9.88
N ALA A 84 6.14 0.07 10.01
CA ALA A 84 5.38 -0.44 8.88
C ALA A 84 4.67 0.68 8.12
N PHE A 85 4.16 1.70 8.84
CA PHE A 85 3.61 2.90 8.22
C PHE A 85 4.68 3.68 7.46
N TYR A 86 5.86 3.90 8.06
CA TYR A 86 6.94 4.61 7.37
C TYR A 86 7.44 3.87 6.14
N ALA A 87 7.75 2.58 6.26
CA ALA A 87 8.26 1.77 5.15
C ALA A 87 7.24 1.68 4.02
N GLY A 88 5.98 1.36 4.35
CA GLY A 88 4.90 1.28 3.36
C GLY A 88 4.65 2.62 2.67
N LEU A 89 4.60 3.73 3.42
CA LEU A 89 4.36 5.06 2.86
C LEU A 89 5.52 5.52 1.97
N ALA A 90 6.77 5.27 2.37
CA ALA A 90 7.94 5.65 1.58
C ALA A 90 7.94 4.96 0.21
N VAL A 91 7.72 3.64 0.18
CA VAL A 91 7.63 2.88 -1.07
C VAL A 91 6.44 3.33 -1.92
N TYR A 92 5.29 3.60 -1.28
CA TYR A 92 4.09 4.01 -1.99
C TYR A 92 4.18 5.44 -2.57
N ILE A 93 4.91 6.34 -1.92
CA ILE A 93 5.22 7.66 -2.47
C ILE A 93 6.13 7.52 -3.68
N VAL A 94 7.16 6.67 -3.63
CA VAL A 94 8.02 6.39 -4.79
C VAL A 94 7.18 5.84 -5.96
N ASP A 95 6.23 4.95 -5.69
CA ASP A 95 5.30 4.43 -6.69
C ASP A 95 4.44 5.54 -7.30
N ALA A 96 3.90 6.46 -6.48
CA ALA A 96 3.13 7.61 -6.95
C ALA A 96 3.94 8.55 -7.86
N LEU A 97 5.25 8.73 -7.59
CA LEU A 97 6.13 9.53 -8.44
C LEU A 97 6.33 8.92 -9.83
N ILE A 98 6.19 7.60 -9.98
CA ILE A 98 6.20 6.94 -11.28
C ILE A 98 4.98 7.39 -12.09
N TYR A 99 3.79 7.35 -11.50
CA TYR A 99 2.57 7.83 -12.17
C TYR A 99 2.63 9.31 -12.51
N LEU A 100 3.23 10.14 -11.66
CA LEU A 100 3.45 11.55 -11.94
C LEU A 100 4.32 11.76 -13.18
N LYS A 101 5.38 10.96 -13.35
CA LYS A 101 6.25 11.00 -14.54
C LYS A 101 5.51 10.64 -15.83
N PHE A 102 4.52 9.75 -15.76
CA PHE A 102 3.68 9.36 -16.91
C PHE A 102 2.40 10.18 -17.03
N GLU A 103 2.24 11.24 -16.23
CA GLU A 103 1.07 12.13 -16.23
C GLU A 103 -0.28 11.40 -16.04
N ASP A 104 -0.28 10.25 -15.37
CA ASP A 104 -1.51 9.53 -15.02
C ASP A 104 -2.14 10.16 -13.77
N TRP A 105 -2.82 11.27 -13.99
CA TRP A 105 -3.42 12.09 -12.93
C TRP A 105 -4.49 11.36 -12.12
N MET A 106 -5.20 10.41 -12.72
CA MET A 106 -6.20 9.62 -12.01
C MET A 106 -5.53 8.70 -10.98
N SER A 107 -4.48 7.99 -11.39
CA SER A 107 -3.67 7.16 -10.49
C SER A 107 -2.98 8.00 -9.41
N VAL A 108 -2.41 9.16 -9.76
CA VAL A 108 -1.83 10.11 -8.78
C VAL A 108 -2.85 10.55 -7.73
N GLY A 109 -4.07 10.91 -8.15
CA GLY A 109 -5.14 11.32 -7.24
C GLY A 109 -5.53 10.22 -6.24
N PHE A 110 -5.61 8.97 -6.69
CA PHE A 110 -5.89 7.86 -5.78
C PHE A 110 -4.73 7.54 -4.84
N HIS A 111 -3.48 7.65 -5.31
CA HIS A 111 -2.31 7.52 -4.45
C HIS A 111 -2.32 8.57 -3.35
N ALA A 112 -2.63 9.83 -3.68
CA ALA A 112 -2.76 10.90 -2.69
C ALA A 112 -3.86 10.60 -1.64
N LEU A 113 -5.00 10.02 -2.07
CA LEU A 113 -6.07 9.61 -1.16
C LEU A 113 -5.62 8.51 -0.18
N ALA A 114 -4.98 7.46 -0.69
CA ALA A 114 -4.48 6.38 0.16
C ALA A 114 -3.36 6.87 1.09
N ILE A 115 -2.42 7.69 0.59
CA ILE A 115 -1.38 8.37 1.39
C ILE A 115 -2.03 9.16 2.53
N PHE A 116 -3.07 9.95 2.25
CA PHE A 116 -3.76 10.74 3.25
C PHE A 116 -4.31 9.87 4.39
N PHE A 117 -5.03 8.79 4.08
CA PHE A 117 -5.57 7.90 5.12
C PHE A 117 -4.49 7.15 5.89
N ILE A 118 -3.45 6.65 5.21
CA ILE A 118 -2.32 5.97 5.87
C ILE A 118 -1.59 6.94 6.80
N PHE A 119 -1.35 8.18 6.36
CA PHE A 119 -0.69 9.21 7.15
C PHE A 119 -1.52 9.60 8.38
N ARG A 120 -2.85 9.69 8.26
CA ARG A 120 -3.73 9.89 9.44
C ARG A 120 -3.59 8.76 10.46
N GLY A 121 -3.52 7.51 10.01
CA GLY A 121 -3.26 6.36 10.88
C GLY A 121 -1.90 6.44 11.58
N LEU A 122 -0.84 6.80 10.84
CA LEU A 122 0.49 7.02 11.39
C LEU A 122 0.47 8.06 12.52
N LEU A 123 -0.13 9.23 12.27
CA LEU A 123 -0.25 10.28 13.28
C LEU A 123 -1.01 9.80 14.52
N ARG A 124 -2.09 9.04 14.31
CA ARG A 124 -2.88 8.47 15.41
C ARG A 124 -2.08 7.49 16.27
N VAL A 125 -1.28 6.61 15.67
CA VAL A 125 -0.40 5.71 16.43
C VAL A 125 0.60 6.52 17.26
N ARG A 126 1.21 7.55 16.69
CA ARG A 126 2.17 8.42 17.42
C ARG A 126 1.52 9.15 18.59
N GLU A 127 0.28 9.58 18.42
CA GLU A 127 -0.50 10.22 19.48
C GLU A 127 -0.74 9.24 20.64
N LEU A 128 -1.18 8.02 20.33
CA LEU A 128 -1.44 6.98 21.32
C LEU A 128 -0.17 6.51 22.06
N GLU A 129 0.99 6.45 21.40
CA GLU A 129 2.27 6.13 22.05
C GLU A 129 2.77 7.23 23.00
N ARG A 130 2.33 8.48 22.79
CA ARG A 130 2.71 9.64 23.62
C ARG A 130 1.78 9.85 24.81
N MET A 131 0.60 9.23 24.80
CA MET A 131 -0.27 9.26 25.96
C MET A 131 0.38 8.45 27.08
N PRO A 132 0.54 9.01 28.29
CA PRO A 132 0.93 8.21 29.44
C PRO A 132 -0.02 7.02 29.53
N ALA A 133 0.52 5.81 29.78
CA ALA A 133 -0.33 4.72 30.23
C ALA A 133 -1.12 5.26 31.41
N ALA A 134 -2.46 5.28 31.32
CA ALA A 134 -3.30 5.86 32.36
C ALA A 134 -2.82 5.34 33.72
N GLU A 135 -2.25 6.23 34.53
CA GLU A 135 -1.92 5.92 35.92
C GLU A 135 -3.21 5.53 36.62
N GLY A 136 -3.25 4.30 37.14
CA GLY A 136 -4.24 3.86 38.11
C GLY A 136 -5.60 3.45 37.56
N ALA A 137 -5.79 2.13 37.40
CA ALA A 137 -7.04 1.47 37.76
C ALA A 137 -6.72 0.46 38.87
#